data_AF-A0A226QU49-F1
#
_entry.id   AF-A0A226QU49-F1
#
_cell.length_a   1.000
_cell.length_b   1.000
_cell.length_c   1.000
_cell.angle_alpha   90.00
_cell.angle_beta   90.00
_cell.angle_gamma   90.00
#
_symmetry.space_group_name_H-M   'P 1'
#
loop_
_entity.id
_entity.type
_entity.pdbx_description
1 polymer ?
#
loop_
_entity_poly.entity_id
_entity_poly.type
_entity_poly.pdbx_seq_one_letter_code
_entity_poly.pdbx_strand_id
1 'polypeptide(L)'
;MEIPYQNRLTALEAKHSLVCKYDEQKQGWQPVEYIIDTKNKKIIIKANEVGLYGVFVNYYWYSSYTQELANEFPRWSRIRKTKESTGQRFLNFFGIQFEEIKEFLTWISEQKYIGTADIHVYDWIYMYELMEVKQTDEIQIWYQNNGVQETVQAFDTLREFFFNPSNQGGIIDYDKRRFYSKVEYPSLWFRVQREGQVYEFESKPVPFHVWNSLDDIGLLVGVRRLYLEPNVSFKERILDVFRYPANTSDEGLTNGIARELDMVQRIAWKDDSKAFYLKNKSGLYIDPRTLRVDGQPLNEDQYVIDEESNILIHPLYQGKEHTVSFIPGIEKYELHDRQNEKLHRILFLPNGQATEAFRNWVKYIRTVAPIMWDEFRWDEGFWDTIDKNLTGVGYLPNMWDSDIEVWRDYTFDPKRWESEKIW
;
A
#
# COMPACT_ATOMS: atom_id res chain seq x y z
N MET A 1 16.47 -22.19 -12.01
CA MET A 1 15.74 -21.10 -12.71
C MET A 1 14.45 -20.83 -11.97
N GLU A 2 14.06 -19.57 -11.79
CA GLU A 2 12.80 -19.19 -11.14
C GLU A 2 11.90 -18.49 -12.15
N ILE A 3 10.66 -18.95 -12.29
CA ILE A 3 9.64 -18.33 -13.14
C ILE A 3 8.56 -17.75 -12.23
N PRO A 4 8.44 -16.42 -12.11
CA PRO A 4 7.36 -15.81 -11.35
C PRO A 4 6.03 -16.03 -12.07
N TYR A 5 5.01 -16.51 -11.35
CA TYR A 5 3.64 -16.61 -11.87
C TYR A 5 2.68 -15.61 -11.22
N GLN A 6 3.17 -14.77 -10.30
CA GLN A 6 2.40 -13.66 -9.74
C GLN A 6 1.70 -12.85 -10.85
N ASN A 7 0.39 -12.65 -10.71
CA ASN A 7 -0.45 -11.89 -11.65
C ASN A 7 -0.45 -12.40 -13.10
N ARG A 8 0.02 -13.64 -13.31
CA ARG A 8 -0.03 -14.35 -14.59
C ARG A 8 -0.92 -15.57 -14.52
N LEU A 9 -0.80 -16.33 -13.43
CA LEU A 9 -1.57 -17.52 -13.13
C LEU A 9 -2.21 -17.39 -11.75
N THR A 10 -3.39 -17.99 -11.60
CA THR A 10 -3.94 -18.32 -10.27
C THR A 10 -3.10 -19.43 -9.61
N ALA A 11 -3.22 -19.60 -8.30
CA ALA A 11 -2.47 -20.66 -7.61
C ALA A 11 -2.93 -22.06 -8.08
N LEU A 12 -4.20 -22.23 -8.43
CA LEU A 12 -4.74 -23.45 -9.02
C LEU A 12 -4.17 -23.73 -10.41
N GLU A 13 -4.14 -22.73 -11.28
CA GLU A 13 -3.55 -22.85 -12.62
C GLU A 13 -2.06 -23.17 -12.52
N ALA A 14 -1.34 -22.56 -11.57
CA ALA A 14 0.05 -22.90 -11.29
C ALA A 14 0.19 -24.35 -10.80
N LYS A 15 -0.65 -24.78 -9.84
CA LYS A 15 -0.68 -26.14 -9.28
C LYS A 15 -0.89 -27.22 -10.35
N HIS A 16 -1.71 -26.93 -11.36
CA HIS A 16 -2.03 -27.85 -12.44
C HIS A 16 -1.27 -27.56 -13.75
N SER A 17 -0.30 -26.64 -13.72
CA SER A 17 0.55 -26.35 -14.87
C SER A 17 1.59 -27.45 -15.07
N LEU A 18 2.09 -27.59 -16.30
CA LEU A 18 3.21 -28.46 -16.66
C LEU A 18 4.35 -27.59 -17.17
N VAL A 19 5.55 -27.76 -16.61
CA VAL A 19 6.74 -27.11 -17.14
C VAL A 19 7.42 -28.03 -18.13
N CYS A 20 7.70 -27.53 -19.32
CA CYS A 20 8.40 -28.26 -20.36
C CYS A 20 9.62 -27.49 -20.87
N LYS A 21 10.65 -28.22 -21.29
CA LYS A 21 11.78 -27.72 -22.08
C LYS A 21 11.56 -28.09 -23.54
N TYR A 22 11.86 -27.17 -24.46
CA TYR A 22 11.86 -27.46 -25.89
C TYR A 22 13.14 -28.22 -26.26
N ASP A 23 12.99 -29.38 -26.88
CA ASP A 23 14.06 -30.20 -27.45
C ASP A 23 14.17 -29.88 -28.95
N GLU A 24 15.24 -29.18 -29.33
CA GLU A 24 15.48 -28.78 -30.72
C GLU A 24 15.71 -29.98 -31.64
N GLN A 25 16.28 -31.09 -31.13
CA GLN A 25 16.57 -32.27 -31.94
C GLN A 25 15.30 -33.05 -32.27
N LYS A 26 14.38 -33.13 -31.30
CA LYS A 26 13.08 -33.82 -31.47
C LYS A 26 11.95 -32.90 -31.94
N GLN A 27 12.21 -31.59 -32.04
CA GLN A 27 11.20 -30.57 -32.34
C GLN A 27 9.95 -30.69 -31.45
N GLY A 28 10.16 -30.87 -30.14
CA GLY A 28 9.08 -31.18 -29.22
C GLY A 28 9.32 -30.73 -27.78
N TRP A 29 8.24 -30.61 -27.02
CA TRP A 29 8.29 -30.23 -25.61
C TRP A 29 8.42 -31.46 -24.71
N GLN A 30 9.38 -31.44 -23.79
CA GLN A 30 9.59 -32.50 -22.81
C GLN A 30 9.37 -31.97 -21.40
N PRO A 31 8.61 -32.69 -20.55
CA PRO A 31 8.37 -32.25 -19.18
C PRO A 31 9.68 -32.23 -18.40
N VAL A 32 9.82 -31.23 -17.53
CA VAL A 32 10.94 -31.11 -16.60
C VAL A 32 10.45 -31.12 -15.17
N GLU A 33 11.29 -31.55 -14.23
CA GLU A 33 10.95 -31.47 -12.80
C GLU A 33 10.95 -30.02 -12.33
N TYR A 34 9.91 -29.66 -11.57
CA TYR A 34 9.75 -28.34 -10.98
C TYR A 34 9.08 -28.41 -9.61
N ILE A 35 9.24 -27.35 -8.84
CA ILE A 35 8.62 -27.14 -7.52
C ILE A 35 7.82 -25.84 -7.59
N ILE A 36 6.62 -25.82 -7.02
CA ILE A 36 5.82 -24.60 -6.92
C ILE A 36 6.01 -24.02 -5.52
N ASP A 37 6.57 -22.81 -5.46
CA ASP A 37 6.59 -21.98 -4.28
C ASP A 37 5.32 -21.12 -4.26
N THR A 38 4.33 -21.55 -3.49
CA THR A 38 3.05 -20.84 -3.33
C THR A 38 3.20 -19.53 -2.57
N LYS A 39 4.18 -19.43 -1.66
CA LYS A 39 4.38 -18.25 -0.81
C LYS A 39 4.94 -17.09 -1.62
N ASN A 40 5.96 -17.34 -2.43
CA ASN A 40 6.59 -16.32 -3.26
C ASN A 40 6.03 -16.24 -4.68
N LYS A 41 4.99 -17.03 -4.99
CA LYS A 41 4.36 -17.17 -6.31
C LYS A 41 5.36 -17.43 -7.45
N LYS A 42 6.22 -18.43 -7.25
CA LYS A 42 7.26 -18.83 -8.21
C LYS A 42 7.18 -20.32 -8.56
N ILE A 43 7.54 -20.64 -9.79
CA ILE A 43 7.83 -22.01 -10.24
C ILE A 43 9.36 -22.16 -10.31
N ILE A 44 9.91 -23.08 -9.53
CA ILE A 44 11.34 -23.32 -9.39
C ILE A 44 11.72 -24.56 -10.19
N ILE A 45 12.59 -24.39 -11.17
CA ILE A 45 13.04 -25.45 -12.08
C ILE A 45 14.51 -25.75 -11.80
N LYS A 46 14.84 -27.04 -11.63
CA LYS A 46 16.22 -27.53 -11.62
C LYS A 46 16.69 -27.74 -13.06
N ALA A 47 17.12 -26.65 -13.68
CA ALA A 47 17.67 -26.65 -15.03
C ALA A 47 19.20 -26.77 -14.98
N ASN A 48 19.75 -27.83 -15.60
CA ASN A 48 21.20 -28.01 -15.77
C ASN A 48 21.71 -27.49 -17.12
N GLU A 49 20.79 -27.05 -17.99
CA GLU A 49 21.08 -26.68 -19.37
C GLU A 49 20.34 -25.40 -19.75
N VAL A 50 20.99 -24.55 -20.55
CA VAL A 50 20.36 -23.38 -21.18
C VAL A 50 19.43 -23.86 -22.30
N GLY A 51 18.26 -23.23 -22.44
CA GLY A 51 17.29 -23.57 -23.47
C GLY A 51 15.97 -22.82 -23.31
N LEU A 52 15.01 -23.13 -24.17
CA LEU A 52 13.65 -22.58 -24.11
C LEU A 52 12.79 -23.41 -23.16
N TYR A 53 12.20 -22.75 -22.16
CA TYR A 53 11.28 -23.35 -21.20
C TYR A 53 9.90 -22.71 -21.34
N GLY A 54 8.86 -23.53 -21.25
CA GLY A 54 7.46 -23.11 -21.35
C GLY A 54 6.65 -23.65 -20.18
N VAL A 55 5.71 -22.84 -19.70
CA VAL A 55 4.71 -23.25 -18.69
C VAL A 55 3.38 -23.45 -19.42
N PHE A 56 2.88 -24.68 -19.40
CA PHE A 56 1.64 -25.08 -20.04
C PHE A 56 0.55 -25.17 -18.99
N VAL A 57 -0.49 -24.34 -19.11
CA VAL A 57 -1.63 -24.36 -18.21
C VAL A 57 -2.62 -25.42 -18.69
N ASN A 58 -2.93 -26.39 -17.83
CA ASN A 58 -4.01 -27.33 -18.10
C ASN A 58 -5.32 -26.74 -17.57
N TYR A 59 -6.20 -26.27 -18.45
CA TYR A 59 -7.52 -25.76 -18.05
C TYR A 59 -8.54 -26.85 -17.69
N TYR A 60 -8.18 -28.12 -17.86
CA TYR A 60 -9.08 -29.25 -17.59
C TYR A 60 -8.33 -30.40 -16.89
N TRP A 61 -7.95 -30.17 -15.63
CA TRP A 61 -7.35 -31.21 -14.78
C TRP A 61 -8.41 -32.07 -14.11
N TYR A 62 -8.01 -33.23 -13.60
CA TYR A 62 -8.90 -34.08 -12.82
C TYR A 62 -8.93 -33.61 -11.37
N SER A 63 -10.06 -33.03 -10.94
CA SER A 63 -10.21 -32.55 -9.56
C SER A 63 -10.44 -33.70 -8.58
N SER A 64 -9.98 -33.56 -7.34
CA SER A 64 -10.28 -34.55 -6.27
C SER A 64 -11.78 -34.60 -5.94
N TYR A 65 -12.48 -33.47 -6.02
CA TYR A 65 -13.94 -33.40 -5.81
C TYR A 65 -14.73 -34.24 -6.80
N THR A 66 -14.20 -34.42 -8.01
CA THR A 66 -14.81 -35.27 -9.03
C THR A 66 -15.00 -36.69 -8.55
N GLN A 67 -14.01 -37.24 -7.82
CA GLN A 67 -14.13 -38.58 -7.28
C GLN A 67 -15.10 -38.63 -6.09
N GLU A 68 -15.14 -37.59 -5.26
CA GLU A 68 -16.10 -37.47 -4.17
C GLU A 68 -17.54 -37.46 -4.70
N LEU A 69 -17.83 -36.62 -5.70
CA LEU A 69 -19.14 -36.60 -6.38
C LEU A 69 -19.47 -37.94 -7.04
N ALA A 70 -18.50 -38.59 -7.67
CA ALA A 70 -18.69 -39.89 -8.30
C ALA A 70 -18.94 -41.02 -7.29
N ASN A 71 -18.47 -40.87 -6.05
CA ASN A 71 -18.66 -41.86 -4.99
C ASN A 71 -20.10 -41.93 -4.47
N GLU A 72 -20.92 -40.89 -4.70
CA GLU A 72 -22.36 -40.87 -4.42
C GLU A 72 -23.15 -41.81 -5.36
N PHE A 73 -22.58 -42.15 -6.52
CA PHE A 73 -23.22 -43.09 -7.44
C PHE A 73 -23.08 -44.56 -6.98
N PRO A 74 -23.99 -45.45 -7.40
CA PRO A 74 -23.92 -46.87 -7.06
C PRO A 74 -22.57 -47.48 -7.44
N ARG A 75 -22.04 -48.37 -6.58
CA ARG A 75 -20.72 -49.03 -6.76
C ARG A 75 -20.57 -49.77 -8.08
N TRP A 76 -21.68 -50.23 -8.68
CA TRP A 76 -21.64 -50.94 -9.96
C TRP A 76 -21.51 -50.02 -11.16
N SER A 77 -21.83 -48.72 -11.02
CA SER A 77 -21.85 -47.76 -12.11
C SER A 77 -20.45 -47.46 -12.66
N ARG A 78 -20.36 -47.23 -13.97
CA ARG A 78 -19.12 -46.84 -14.64
C ARG A 78 -18.65 -45.43 -14.22
N ILE A 79 -19.59 -44.56 -13.86
CA ILE A 79 -19.34 -43.19 -13.37
C ILE A 79 -18.45 -43.21 -12.14
N ARG A 80 -18.69 -44.13 -11.21
CA ARG A 80 -17.89 -44.25 -9.98
C ARG A 80 -16.52 -44.89 -10.19
N LYS A 81 -16.41 -45.78 -11.19
CA LYS A 81 -15.25 -46.67 -11.36
C LYS A 81 -14.15 -46.11 -12.26
N THR A 82 -14.47 -45.27 -13.26
CA THR A 82 -13.51 -44.91 -14.32
C THR A 82 -13.57 -43.43 -14.67
N LYS A 83 -12.42 -42.74 -14.54
CA LYS A 83 -12.23 -41.30 -14.82
C LYS A 83 -12.58 -40.93 -16.25
N GLU A 84 -12.47 -41.90 -17.15
CA GLU A 84 -12.69 -41.79 -18.59
C GLU A 84 -14.18 -41.87 -18.95
N SER A 85 -15.06 -42.22 -18.00
CA SER A 85 -16.50 -42.28 -18.28
C SER A 85 -17.05 -40.89 -18.61
N THR A 86 -17.97 -40.81 -19.57
CA THR A 86 -18.60 -39.54 -19.97
C THR A 86 -19.27 -38.86 -18.78
N GLY A 87 -19.92 -39.63 -17.89
CA GLY A 87 -20.51 -39.10 -16.68
C GLY A 87 -19.48 -38.52 -15.71
N GLN A 88 -18.34 -39.18 -15.49
CA GLN A 88 -17.32 -38.65 -14.60
C GLN A 88 -16.56 -37.45 -15.20
N ARG A 89 -16.38 -37.41 -16.52
CA ARG A 89 -15.89 -36.21 -17.23
C ARG A 89 -16.85 -35.03 -17.08
N PHE A 90 -18.17 -35.28 -17.17
CA PHE A 90 -19.17 -34.26 -16.89
C PHE A 90 -19.10 -33.77 -15.43
N LEU A 91 -19.01 -34.69 -14.46
CA LEU A 91 -18.82 -34.34 -13.05
C LEU A 91 -17.51 -33.58 -12.81
N ASN A 92 -16.48 -33.83 -13.62
CA ASN A 92 -15.19 -33.18 -13.47
C ASN A 92 -15.26 -31.67 -13.71
N PHE A 93 -16.14 -31.22 -14.60
CA PHE A 93 -16.38 -29.79 -14.79
C PHE A 93 -16.83 -29.14 -13.47
N PHE A 94 -17.81 -29.72 -12.78
CA PHE A 94 -18.25 -29.23 -11.47
C PHE A 94 -17.18 -29.40 -10.39
N GLY A 95 -16.44 -30.50 -10.41
CA GLY A 95 -15.32 -30.74 -9.50
C GLY A 95 -14.27 -29.63 -9.58
N ILE A 96 -13.87 -29.24 -10.80
CA ILE A 96 -12.97 -28.11 -11.05
C ILE A 96 -13.55 -26.81 -10.48
N GLN A 97 -14.81 -26.50 -10.78
CA GLN A 97 -15.46 -25.28 -10.27
C GLN A 97 -15.53 -25.22 -8.75
N PHE A 98 -15.80 -26.35 -8.08
CA PHE A 98 -15.77 -26.43 -6.62
C PHE A 98 -14.36 -26.24 -6.04
N GLU A 99 -13.34 -26.77 -6.72
CA GLU A 99 -11.94 -26.55 -6.33
C GLU A 99 -11.56 -25.07 -6.45
N GLU A 100 -11.93 -24.41 -7.56
CA GLU A 100 -11.75 -22.96 -7.76
C GLU A 100 -12.40 -22.15 -6.64
N ILE A 101 -13.67 -22.43 -6.32
CA ILE A 101 -14.39 -21.72 -5.25
C ILE A 101 -13.72 -21.95 -3.89
N LYS A 102 -13.33 -23.19 -3.57
CA LYS A 102 -12.68 -23.48 -2.29
C LYS A 102 -11.34 -22.77 -2.17
N GLU A 103 -10.54 -22.76 -3.23
CA GLU A 103 -9.27 -22.05 -3.25
C GLU A 103 -9.49 -20.56 -3.03
N PHE A 104 -10.46 -19.96 -3.72
CA PHE A 104 -10.81 -18.56 -3.51
C PHE A 104 -11.25 -18.25 -2.08
N LEU A 105 -12.08 -19.11 -1.46
CA LEU A 105 -12.49 -18.96 -0.05
C LEU A 105 -11.30 -19.11 0.92
N THR A 106 -10.38 -20.03 0.62
CA THR A 106 -9.16 -20.23 1.41
C THR A 106 -8.27 -18.99 1.32
N TRP A 107 -8.07 -18.47 0.11
CA TRP A 107 -7.32 -17.25 -0.13
C TRP A 107 -7.93 -16.05 0.61
N ILE A 108 -9.26 -15.84 0.54
CA ILE A 108 -9.95 -14.80 1.32
C ILE A 108 -9.70 -14.97 2.83
N SER A 109 -9.73 -16.20 3.33
CA SER A 109 -9.48 -16.47 4.75
C SER A 109 -8.04 -16.12 5.15
N GLU A 110 -7.07 -16.40 4.28
CA GLU A 110 -5.65 -16.06 4.49
C GLU A 110 -5.42 -14.54 4.43
N GLN A 111 -6.19 -13.81 3.62
CA GLN A 111 -6.09 -12.36 3.51
C GLN A 111 -6.43 -11.61 4.82
N LYS A 112 -7.12 -12.24 5.76
CA LYS A 112 -7.54 -11.61 7.03
C LYS A 112 -6.40 -11.38 8.03
N TYR A 113 -5.27 -12.07 7.86
CA TYR A 113 -4.16 -12.01 8.80
C TYR A 113 -2.92 -11.40 8.15
N ILE A 114 -2.29 -10.44 8.80
CA ILE A 114 -1.10 -9.73 8.26
C ILE A 114 0.04 -10.67 7.85
N GLY A 115 0.20 -11.80 8.56
CA GLY A 115 1.22 -12.81 8.28
C GLY A 115 1.00 -13.53 6.94
N THR A 116 -0.25 -13.80 6.58
CA THR A 116 -0.66 -14.56 5.39
C THR A 116 -1.23 -13.67 4.28
N ALA A 117 -1.47 -12.38 4.54
CA ALA A 117 -1.90 -11.41 3.55
C ALA A 117 -0.90 -11.36 2.38
N ASP A 118 -1.46 -11.39 1.17
CA ASP A 118 -0.73 -11.57 -0.07
C ASP A 118 -0.15 -10.23 -0.55
N ILE A 119 1.17 -10.09 -0.44
CA ILE A 119 1.90 -8.90 -0.85
C ILE A 119 2.00 -8.72 -2.37
N HIS A 120 1.63 -9.75 -3.15
CA HIS A 120 1.77 -9.75 -4.62
C HIS A 120 0.50 -9.28 -5.34
N VAL A 121 -0.59 -9.02 -4.60
CA VAL A 121 -1.77 -8.33 -5.14
C VAL A 121 -1.36 -6.93 -5.59
N TYR A 122 -2.03 -6.38 -6.60
CA TYR A 122 -1.77 -5.01 -7.05
C TYR A 122 -2.13 -3.98 -5.96
N ASP A 123 -1.19 -3.08 -5.71
CA ASP A 123 -1.31 -1.89 -4.87
C ASP A 123 -1.60 -0.64 -5.71
N TRP A 124 -0.91 -0.49 -6.84
CA TRP A 124 -1.10 0.62 -7.76
C TRP A 124 -1.22 0.11 -9.20
N ILE A 125 -2.12 0.73 -9.95
CA ILE A 125 -2.27 0.58 -11.39
C ILE A 125 -2.30 1.97 -12.02
N TYR A 126 -2.36 2.05 -13.35
CA TYR A 126 -2.40 3.31 -14.08
C TYR A 126 -3.77 3.53 -14.67
N MET A 127 -4.34 4.69 -14.39
CA MET A 127 -5.62 5.14 -14.92
C MET A 127 -5.38 6.16 -16.03
N TYR A 128 -6.16 6.04 -17.09
CA TYR A 128 -6.19 6.94 -18.23
C TYR A 128 -7.62 7.44 -18.38
N GLU A 129 -7.78 8.75 -18.53
CA GLU A 129 -9.09 9.36 -18.74
C GLU A 129 -9.55 9.12 -20.17
N LEU A 130 -10.80 8.70 -20.33
CA LEU A 130 -11.42 8.50 -21.64
C LEU A 130 -12.43 9.61 -21.91
N MET A 131 -12.61 9.93 -23.18
CA MET A 131 -13.82 10.63 -23.62
C MET A 131 -15.06 9.75 -23.38
N GLU A 132 -16.25 10.29 -23.65
CA GLU A 132 -17.47 9.50 -23.59
C GLU A 132 -17.38 8.34 -24.59
N VAL A 133 -17.39 7.10 -24.08
CA VAL A 133 -17.31 5.84 -24.83
C VAL A 133 -18.45 4.91 -24.39
N LYS A 134 -18.99 4.13 -25.32
CA LYS A 134 -20.04 3.13 -25.08
C LYS A 134 -19.49 1.74 -25.37
N GLN A 135 -20.08 0.71 -24.76
CA GLN A 135 -19.73 -0.70 -25.01
C GLN A 135 -19.89 -1.12 -26.48
N THR A 136 -20.72 -0.42 -27.25
CA THR A 136 -20.94 -0.67 -28.68
C THR A 136 -19.90 -0.02 -29.59
N ASP A 137 -19.04 0.86 -29.06
CA ASP A 137 -18.02 1.55 -29.85
C ASP A 137 -16.84 0.61 -30.13
N GLU A 138 -16.25 0.70 -31.33
CA GLU A 138 -15.00 -0.01 -31.63
C GLU A 138 -13.82 0.85 -31.15
N ILE A 139 -13.00 0.30 -30.25
CA ILE A 139 -11.92 1.02 -29.59
C ILE A 139 -10.59 0.33 -29.91
N GLN A 140 -9.65 1.08 -30.49
CA GLN A 140 -8.26 0.66 -30.67
C GLN A 140 -7.38 1.49 -29.75
N ILE A 141 -6.49 0.81 -29.01
CA ILE A 141 -5.59 1.43 -28.05
C ILE A 141 -4.16 1.10 -28.47
N TRP A 142 -3.28 2.09 -28.53
CA TRP A 142 -1.88 1.87 -28.83
C TRP A 142 -0.98 2.85 -28.10
N TYR A 143 0.31 2.52 -28.06
CA TYR A 143 1.37 3.40 -27.57
C TYR A 143 2.55 3.37 -28.55
N GLN A 144 3.40 4.39 -28.46
CA GLN A 144 4.64 4.44 -29.23
C GLN A 144 5.81 4.04 -28.34
N ASN A 145 6.53 2.99 -28.76
CA ASN A 145 7.74 2.52 -28.13
C ASN A 145 8.89 2.55 -29.13
N ASN A 146 9.88 3.43 -28.93
CA ASN A 146 11.03 3.58 -29.83
C ASN A 146 10.66 3.75 -31.32
N GLY A 147 9.57 4.48 -31.59
CA GLY A 147 9.06 4.72 -32.96
C GLY A 147 8.22 3.58 -33.55
N VAL A 148 8.05 2.46 -32.83
CA VAL A 148 7.14 1.37 -33.21
C VAL A 148 5.81 1.56 -32.50
N GLN A 149 4.71 1.43 -33.26
CA GLN A 149 3.37 1.44 -32.71
C GLN A 149 3.01 0.03 -32.22
N GLU A 150 2.71 -0.08 -30.93
CA GLU A 150 2.31 -1.33 -30.30
C GLU A 150 0.87 -1.21 -29.79
N THR A 151 0.04 -2.20 -30.13
CA THR A 151 -1.36 -2.25 -29.73
C THR A 151 -1.46 -2.74 -28.28
N VAL A 152 -2.31 -2.08 -27.49
CA VAL A 152 -2.61 -2.47 -26.12
C VAL A 152 -3.95 -3.19 -26.12
N GLN A 153 -3.95 -4.44 -25.65
CA GLN A 153 -5.18 -5.24 -25.56
C GLN A 153 -6.09 -4.71 -24.43
N ALA A 154 -7.36 -4.47 -24.76
CA ALA A 154 -8.42 -4.29 -23.78
C ALA A 154 -9.03 -5.66 -23.44
N PHE A 155 -9.21 -5.95 -22.15
CA PHE A 155 -9.85 -7.17 -21.66
C PHE A 155 -11.29 -6.89 -21.25
N ASP A 156 -12.14 -7.91 -21.39
CA ASP A 156 -13.57 -7.81 -21.07
C ASP A 156 -13.86 -8.13 -19.60
N THR A 157 -12.98 -8.91 -18.95
CA THR A 157 -13.19 -9.38 -17.59
C THR A 157 -12.09 -8.93 -16.62
N LEU A 158 -12.47 -8.71 -15.35
CA LEU A 158 -11.50 -8.44 -14.29
C LEU A 158 -10.52 -9.61 -14.07
N ARG A 159 -10.97 -10.86 -14.29
CA ARG A 159 -10.09 -12.03 -14.17
C ARG A 159 -8.95 -11.96 -15.17
N GLU A 160 -9.24 -11.67 -16.45
CA GLU A 160 -8.21 -11.53 -17.49
C GLU A 160 -7.34 -10.29 -17.28
N PHE A 161 -7.95 -9.19 -16.82
CA PHE A 161 -7.18 -8.01 -16.44
C PHE A 161 -6.12 -8.35 -15.40
N PHE A 162 -6.50 -8.97 -14.28
CA PHE A 162 -5.57 -9.29 -13.20
C PHE A 162 -4.64 -10.48 -13.51
N PHE A 163 -5.15 -11.50 -14.20
CA PHE A 163 -4.44 -12.74 -14.51
C PHE A 163 -4.37 -12.93 -16.03
N ASN A 164 -3.24 -12.53 -16.63
CA ASN A 164 -2.97 -12.84 -18.03
C ASN A 164 -1.48 -13.13 -18.28
N PRO A 165 -1.16 -13.94 -19.31
CA PRO A 165 0.22 -14.38 -19.56
C PRO A 165 1.20 -13.26 -19.89
N SER A 166 0.76 -12.21 -20.60
CA SER A 166 1.61 -11.09 -21.02
C SER A 166 1.91 -10.11 -19.89
N ASN A 167 1.08 -10.11 -18.84
CA ASN A 167 1.04 -9.11 -17.79
C ASN A 167 0.97 -7.67 -18.34
N GLN A 168 0.31 -7.50 -19.48
CA GLN A 168 0.13 -6.26 -20.21
C GLN A 168 -1.36 -6.10 -20.56
N GLY A 169 -1.72 -4.95 -21.14
CA GLY A 169 -3.10 -4.63 -21.50
C GLY A 169 -3.83 -3.89 -20.38
N GLY A 170 -5.14 -3.73 -20.56
CA GLY A 170 -5.97 -3.01 -19.60
C GLY A 170 -7.45 -3.32 -19.71
N ILE A 171 -8.26 -2.64 -18.90
CA ILE A 171 -9.72 -2.79 -18.86
C ILE A 171 -10.38 -1.42 -18.95
N ILE A 172 -11.51 -1.36 -19.67
CA ILE A 172 -12.29 -0.13 -19.84
C ILE A 172 -13.46 -0.15 -18.85
N ASP A 173 -13.53 0.87 -18.00
CA ASP A 173 -14.72 1.22 -17.22
C ASP A 173 -15.50 2.27 -18.01
N TYR A 174 -16.53 1.81 -18.73
CA TYR A 174 -17.38 2.65 -19.57
C TYR A 174 -18.19 3.66 -18.74
N ASP A 175 -18.60 3.30 -17.52
CA ASP A 175 -19.42 4.16 -16.67
C ASP A 175 -18.62 5.36 -16.14
N LYS A 176 -17.38 5.09 -15.70
CA LYS A 176 -16.47 6.13 -15.20
C LYS A 176 -15.61 6.78 -16.29
N ARG A 177 -15.68 6.28 -17.53
CA ARG A 177 -14.87 6.72 -18.67
C ARG A 177 -13.38 6.65 -18.35
N ARG A 178 -12.94 5.48 -17.90
CA ARG A 178 -11.55 5.25 -17.50
C ARG A 178 -11.01 3.99 -18.14
N PHE A 179 -9.76 4.05 -18.58
CA PHE A 179 -9.00 2.86 -18.93
C PHE A 179 -7.98 2.59 -17.83
N TYR A 180 -7.94 1.36 -17.36
CA TYR A 180 -7.03 0.92 -16.30
C TYR A 180 -5.99 -0.03 -16.89
N SER A 181 -4.71 0.22 -16.64
CA SER A 181 -3.58 -0.60 -17.08
C SER A 181 -2.70 -1.01 -15.91
N LYS A 182 -2.14 -2.21 -15.99
CA LYS A 182 -1.16 -2.72 -15.00
C LYS A 182 0.25 -2.18 -15.23
N VAL A 183 0.53 -1.71 -16.44
CA VAL A 183 1.84 -1.18 -16.87
C VAL A 183 1.70 0.30 -17.15
N GLU A 184 2.71 1.08 -16.78
CA GLU A 184 2.77 2.49 -17.13
C GLU A 184 3.10 2.64 -18.61
N TYR A 185 2.14 3.14 -19.37
CA TYR A 185 2.37 3.67 -20.71
C TYR A 185 2.44 5.20 -20.62
N PRO A 186 3.56 5.84 -21.03
CA PRO A 186 3.73 7.30 -20.90
C PRO A 186 2.61 8.11 -21.55
N SER A 187 2.14 7.64 -22.70
CA SER A 187 1.01 8.18 -23.44
C SER A 187 0.29 7.04 -24.15
N LEU A 188 -1.02 6.93 -23.93
CA LEU A 188 -1.88 6.04 -24.69
C LEU A 188 -2.70 6.83 -25.70
N TRP A 189 -2.75 6.34 -26.92
CA TRP A 189 -3.60 6.86 -27.98
C TRP A 189 -4.80 5.94 -28.14
N PHE A 190 -5.96 6.56 -28.23
CA PHE A 190 -7.24 5.88 -28.39
C PHE A 190 -7.87 6.31 -29.71
N ARG A 191 -8.31 5.34 -30.51
CA ARG A 191 -9.19 5.56 -31.67
C ARG A 191 -10.53 4.94 -31.35
N VAL A 192 -11.56 5.77 -31.30
CA VAL A 192 -12.94 5.36 -31.03
C VAL A 192 -13.76 5.58 -32.29
N GLN A 193 -14.36 4.50 -32.81
CA GLN A 193 -15.26 4.55 -33.96
C GLN A 193 -16.71 4.44 -33.50
N ARG A 194 -17.50 5.48 -33.75
CA ARG A 194 -18.92 5.58 -33.40
C ARG A 194 -19.73 6.11 -34.58
N GLU A 195 -20.74 5.36 -35.01
CA GLU A 195 -21.69 5.79 -36.06
C GLU A 195 -21.01 6.29 -37.36
N GLY A 196 -19.85 5.70 -37.70
CA GLY A 196 -19.06 6.10 -38.88
C GLY A 196 -18.15 7.32 -38.69
N GLN A 197 -18.12 7.92 -37.49
CA GLN A 197 -17.16 8.94 -37.10
C GLN A 197 -16.01 8.32 -36.31
N VAL A 198 -14.80 8.87 -36.49
CA VAL A 198 -13.59 8.44 -35.81
C VAL A 198 -13.09 9.58 -34.94
N TYR A 199 -12.91 9.29 -33.65
CA TYR A 199 -12.33 10.21 -32.68
C TYR A 199 -10.98 9.66 -32.22
N GLU A 200 -9.96 10.50 -32.23
CA GLU A 200 -8.63 10.16 -31.73
C GLU A 200 -8.21 11.12 -30.63
N PHE A 201 -7.68 10.58 -29.54
CA PHE A 201 -7.16 11.37 -28.44
C PHE A 201 -6.04 10.65 -27.70
N GLU A 202 -5.23 11.44 -27.01
CA GLU A 202 -4.14 10.99 -26.16
C GLU A 202 -4.56 11.12 -24.69
N SER A 203 -4.25 10.11 -23.87
CA SER A 203 -4.34 10.21 -22.41
C SER A 203 -3.02 9.85 -21.76
N LYS A 204 -2.71 10.56 -20.68
CA LYS A 204 -1.54 10.32 -19.83
C LYS A 204 -1.90 9.45 -18.63
N PRO A 205 -0.95 8.69 -18.08
CA PRO A 205 -1.18 7.87 -16.90
C PRO A 205 -1.34 8.73 -15.66
N VAL A 206 -2.30 8.34 -14.81
CA VAL A 206 -2.44 8.80 -13.44
C VAL A 206 -2.38 7.57 -12.54
N PRO A 207 -1.47 7.52 -11.55
CA PRO A 207 -1.45 6.41 -10.61
C PRO A 207 -2.77 6.28 -9.86
N PHE A 208 -3.29 5.06 -9.82
CA PHE A 208 -4.56 4.72 -9.22
C PHE A 208 -4.36 3.61 -8.19
N HIS A 209 -4.70 3.91 -6.94
CA HIS A 209 -4.58 2.98 -5.84
C HIS A 209 -5.64 1.88 -5.92
N VAL A 210 -5.22 0.63 -5.83
CA VAL A 210 -6.09 -0.54 -5.72
C VAL A 210 -6.13 -0.97 -4.26
N TRP A 211 -7.25 -0.69 -3.61
CA TRP A 211 -7.48 -1.08 -2.22
C TRP A 211 -7.44 -2.60 -2.06
N ASN A 212 -6.58 -3.11 -1.17
CA ASN A 212 -6.44 -4.52 -0.88
C ASN A 212 -6.46 -4.81 0.63
N SER A 213 -6.30 -6.08 1.00
CA SER A 213 -6.39 -6.54 2.39
C SER A 213 -5.40 -5.86 3.34
N LEU A 214 -4.24 -5.41 2.84
CA LEU A 214 -3.29 -4.66 3.66
C LEU A 214 -3.84 -3.28 4.01
N ASP A 215 -4.62 -2.65 3.12
CA ASP A 215 -5.26 -1.37 3.39
C ASP A 215 -6.36 -1.49 4.45
N ASP A 216 -7.11 -2.60 4.45
CA ASP A 216 -8.05 -2.92 5.53
C ASP A 216 -7.34 -3.06 6.88
N ILE A 217 -6.23 -3.81 6.92
CA ILE A 217 -5.44 -3.98 8.15
C ILE A 217 -4.81 -2.65 8.58
N GLY A 218 -4.27 -1.89 7.63
CA GLY A 218 -3.71 -0.56 7.86
C GLY A 218 -4.73 0.39 8.47
N LEU A 219 -5.95 0.41 7.93
CA LEU A 219 -7.07 1.17 8.47
C LEU A 219 -7.40 0.76 9.92
N LEU A 220 -7.39 -0.54 10.24
CA LEU A 220 -7.63 -1.03 11.60
C LEU A 220 -6.56 -0.56 12.61
N VAL A 221 -5.31 -0.41 12.18
CA VAL A 221 -4.20 0.05 13.03
C VAL A 221 -3.92 1.56 12.90
N GLY A 222 -4.73 2.29 12.15
CA GLY A 222 -4.61 3.73 11.95
C GLY A 222 -3.43 4.16 11.07
N VAL A 223 -2.92 3.29 10.20
CA VAL A 223 -1.84 3.61 9.25
C VAL A 223 -2.40 3.71 7.84
N ARG A 224 -2.16 4.84 7.18
CA ARG A 224 -2.59 5.08 5.80
C ARG A 224 -1.42 4.87 4.84
N ARG A 225 -1.67 4.18 3.72
CA ARG A 225 -0.67 3.97 2.67
C ARG A 225 -0.12 5.30 2.14
N LEU A 226 1.19 5.38 1.98
CA LEU A 226 1.83 6.52 1.34
C LEU A 226 1.65 6.46 -0.18
N TYR A 227 1.78 7.61 -0.83
CA TYR A 227 1.65 7.69 -2.28
C TYR A 227 2.71 6.80 -2.96
N LEU A 228 2.26 5.90 -3.84
CA LEU A 228 3.09 4.90 -4.54
C LEU A 228 3.83 3.92 -3.63
N GLU A 229 3.38 3.73 -2.39
CA GLU A 229 3.97 2.76 -1.48
C GLU A 229 3.58 1.32 -1.85
N PRO A 230 4.57 0.44 -2.09
CA PRO A 230 4.31 -0.95 -2.44
C PRO A 230 3.81 -1.75 -1.24
N ASN A 231 3.07 -2.83 -1.53
CA ASN A 231 2.53 -3.72 -0.51
C ASN A 231 3.57 -4.28 0.48
N VAL A 232 4.80 -4.53 0.01
CA VAL A 232 5.89 -5.03 0.87
C VAL A 232 6.28 -3.99 1.92
N SER A 233 6.51 -2.74 1.52
CA SER A 233 6.85 -1.64 2.44
C SER A 233 5.68 -1.33 3.37
N PHE A 234 4.46 -1.28 2.83
CA PHE A 234 3.28 -0.97 3.62
C PHE A 234 2.99 -2.03 4.68
N LYS A 235 3.16 -3.32 4.36
CA LYS A 235 3.06 -4.40 5.34
C LYS A 235 4.05 -4.21 6.49
N GLU A 236 5.30 -3.85 6.20
CA GLU A 236 6.29 -3.61 7.24
C GLU A 236 5.92 -2.40 8.12
N ARG A 237 5.39 -1.34 7.52
CA ARG A 237 4.96 -0.13 8.24
C ARG A 237 3.72 -0.37 9.13
N ILE A 238 2.82 -1.26 8.72
CA ILE A 238 1.73 -1.78 9.55
C ILE A 238 2.30 -2.53 10.76
N LEU A 239 3.28 -3.40 10.55
CA LEU A 239 3.94 -4.13 11.65
C LEU A 239 4.70 -3.19 12.59
N ASP A 240 5.21 -2.08 12.07
CA ASP A 240 5.90 -1.06 12.86
C ASP A 240 5.01 -0.37 13.88
N VAL A 241 3.68 -0.40 13.73
CA VAL A 241 2.77 0.07 14.78
C VAL A 241 3.02 -0.66 16.10
N PHE A 242 3.38 -1.94 16.03
CA PHE A 242 3.64 -2.77 17.21
C PHE A 242 5.12 -2.75 17.63
N ARG A 243 6.05 -2.58 16.68
CA ARG A 243 7.50 -2.55 16.96
C ARG A 243 7.97 -1.17 17.48
N TYR A 244 7.32 -0.12 16.99
CA TYR A 244 7.57 1.30 17.28
C TYR A 244 6.25 1.95 17.71
N PRO A 245 5.74 1.63 18.91
CA PRO A 245 4.49 2.20 19.39
C PRO A 245 4.64 3.72 19.55
N ALA A 246 3.68 4.45 18.97
CA ALA A 246 3.58 5.89 19.12
C ALA A 246 2.84 6.25 20.42
N ASN A 247 3.37 7.21 21.18
CA ASN A 247 2.75 7.77 22.37
C ASN A 247 3.31 9.18 22.64
N THR A 248 2.94 9.80 23.76
CA THR A 248 3.34 11.18 24.11
C THR A 248 4.76 11.29 24.68
N SER A 249 5.47 10.19 24.88
CA SER A 249 6.87 10.22 25.29
C SER A 249 7.76 10.69 24.14
N ASP A 250 8.96 11.11 24.49
CA ASP A 250 9.98 11.52 23.53
C ASP A 250 10.29 10.42 22.49
N GLU A 251 10.45 9.16 22.92
CA GLU A 251 10.62 8.00 22.02
C GLU A 251 9.35 7.72 21.21
N GLY A 252 8.18 7.79 21.85
CA GLY A 252 6.89 7.57 21.19
C GLY A 252 6.62 8.56 20.06
N LEU A 253 7.03 9.82 20.22
CA LEU A 253 6.94 10.84 19.18
C LEU A 253 7.88 10.50 18.01
N THR A 254 9.13 10.09 18.28
CA THR A 254 10.08 9.63 17.25
C THR A 254 9.48 8.47 16.46
N ASN A 255 8.95 7.47 17.16
CA ASN A 255 8.33 6.28 16.58
C ASN A 255 7.15 6.65 15.66
N GLY A 256 6.26 7.52 16.14
CA GLY A 256 5.11 8.00 15.37
C GLY A 256 5.53 8.71 14.09
N ILE A 257 6.41 9.71 14.19
CA ILE A 257 6.89 10.47 13.03
C ILE A 257 7.59 9.55 12.03
N ALA A 258 8.50 8.69 12.51
CA ALA A 258 9.24 7.79 11.64
C ALA A 258 8.36 6.82 10.87
N ARG A 259 7.31 6.30 11.52
CA ARG A 259 6.35 5.40 10.89
C ARG A 259 5.49 6.12 9.86
N GLU A 260 4.99 7.32 10.17
CA GLU A 260 4.16 8.07 9.22
C GLU A 260 4.95 8.50 7.98
N LEU A 261 6.26 8.70 8.12
CA LEU A 261 7.14 9.17 7.04
C LEU A 261 8.02 8.07 6.41
N ASP A 262 7.79 6.79 6.74
CA ASP A 262 8.58 5.64 6.24
C ASP A 262 10.10 5.79 6.44
N MET A 263 10.51 6.24 7.63
CA MET A 263 11.90 6.50 7.97
C MET A 263 12.61 5.29 8.60
N VAL A 264 11.88 4.22 8.95
CA VAL A 264 12.44 3.05 9.62
C VAL A 264 13.34 2.27 8.65
N GLN A 265 14.65 2.26 8.93
CA GLN A 265 15.62 1.52 8.14
C GLN A 265 15.80 0.11 8.67
N ARG A 266 16.09 -0.85 7.78
CA ARG A 266 16.30 -2.27 8.09
C ARG A 266 17.53 -2.79 7.37
N ILE A 267 18.38 -3.52 8.10
CA ILE A 267 19.60 -4.12 7.57
C ILE A 267 19.68 -5.58 8.03
N ALA A 268 19.98 -6.48 7.09
CA ALA A 268 20.17 -7.89 7.40
C ALA A 268 21.54 -8.13 8.04
N TRP A 269 21.54 -8.79 9.19
CA TRP A 269 22.71 -9.27 9.90
C TRP A 269 22.83 -10.78 9.68
N LYS A 270 23.70 -11.16 8.74
CA LYS A 270 23.81 -12.54 8.24
C LYS A 270 24.51 -13.53 9.17
N ASP A 271 25.41 -13.03 10.03
CA ASP A 271 26.30 -13.86 10.85
C ASP A 271 26.35 -13.29 12.26
N ASP A 272 25.52 -13.82 13.14
CA ASP A 272 25.33 -13.37 14.51
C ASP A 272 26.40 -13.84 15.50
N SER A 273 27.39 -14.60 15.00
CA SER A 273 28.61 -14.93 15.74
C SER A 273 29.60 -13.77 15.81
N LYS A 274 29.40 -12.75 14.96
CA LYS A 274 30.24 -11.55 14.88
C LYS A 274 29.41 -10.32 15.21
N ALA A 275 30.03 -9.35 15.88
CA ALA A 275 29.38 -8.10 16.21
C ALA A 275 28.88 -7.41 14.94
N PHE A 276 27.67 -6.84 14.99
CA PHE A 276 27.12 -6.08 13.88
C PHE A 276 27.56 -4.62 13.99
N TYR A 277 28.30 -4.14 12.99
CA TYR A 277 28.76 -2.76 12.95
C TYR A 277 27.91 -1.94 11.99
N LEU A 278 27.07 -1.07 12.55
CA LEU A 278 26.27 -0.10 11.83
C LEU A 278 27.08 1.18 11.63
N LYS A 279 27.69 1.30 10.45
CA LYS A 279 28.40 2.51 10.05
C LYS A 279 27.42 3.60 9.64
N ASN A 280 27.38 4.72 10.35
CA ASN A 280 26.53 5.86 10.06
C ASN A 280 27.09 6.70 8.89
N LYS A 281 27.08 6.13 7.68
CA LYS A 281 27.59 6.80 6.47
C LYS A 281 26.81 8.07 6.12
N SER A 282 25.54 8.13 6.54
CA SER A 282 24.64 9.26 6.29
C SER A 282 24.96 10.49 7.15
N GLY A 283 25.68 10.32 8.27
CA GLY A 283 25.89 11.39 9.25
C GLY A 283 24.60 11.87 9.94
N LEU A 284 23.50 11.13 9.77
CA LEU A 284 22.21 11.43 10.39
C LEU A 284 22.22 10.91 11.81
N TYR A 285 21.66 11.68 12.75
CA TYR A 285 21.48 11.21 14.12
C TYR A 285 20.66 9.91 14.15
N ILE A 286 21.12 8.90 14.88
CA ILE A 286 20.39 7.65 15.12
C ILE A 286 20.08 7.60 16.60
N ASP A 287 18.79 7.57 16.95
CA ASP A 287 18.37 7.43 18.35
C ASP A 287 18.56 5.97 18.79
N PRO A 288 19.47 5.67 19.73
CA PRO A 288 19.78 4.30 20.14
C PRO A 288 18.58 3.57 20.74
N ARG A 289 17.64 4.31 21.34
CA ARG A 289 16.40 3.74 21.90
C ARG A 289 15.50 3.14 20.84
N THR A 290 15.69 3.51 19.58
CA THR A 290 14.95 2.96 18.44
C THR A 290 15.60 1.71 17.85
N LEU A 291 16.76 1.28 18.34
CA LEU A 291 17.40 0.06 17.86
C LEU A 291 16.55 -1.16 18.20
N ARG A 292 16.30 -1.98 17.20
CA ARG A 292 15.60 -3.26 17.34
C ARG A 292 16.36 -4.36 16.60
N VAL A 293 16.37 -5.56 17.15
CA VAL A 293 16.81 -6.80 16.48
C VAL A 293 15.61 -7.74 16.41
N ASP A 294 15.24 -8.14 15.20
CA ASP A 294 14.03 -8.94 14.92
C ASP A 294 12.76 -8.31 15.49
N GLY A 295 12.71 -6.97 15.52
CA GLY A 295 11.59 -6.19 16.05
C GLY A 295 11.57 -6.06 17.58
N GLN A 296 12.57 -6.58 18.31
CA GLN A 296 12.68 -6.45 19.77
C GLN A 296 13.69 -5.37 20.16
N PRO A 297 13.41 -4.54 21.20
CA PRO A 297 14.36 -3.56 21.73
C PRO A 297 15.64 -4.21 22.23
N LEU A 298 16.76 -3.52 21.98
CA LEU A 298 18.03 -3.84 22.61
C LEU A 298 18.15 -3.14 23.96
N ASN A 299 18.78 -3.82 24.91
CA ASN A 299 19.23 -3.24 26.16
C ASN A 299 20.56 -2.49 25.96
N GLU A 300 20.87 -1.55 26.85
CA GLU A 300 22.08 -0.73 26.79
C GLU A 300 23.40 -1.54 26.86
N ASP A 301 23.37 -2.74 27.45
CA ASP A 301 24.52 -3.65 27.53
C ASP A 301 24.75 -4.46 26.25
N GLN A 302 23.84 -4.37 25.27
CA GLN A 302 23.90 -5.14 24.02
C GLN A 302 24.50 -4.37 22.86
N TYR A 303 24.77 -3.08 23.03
CA TYR A 303 25.40 -2.26 22.00
C TYR A 303 26.34 -1.19 22.58
N VAL A 304 27.27 -0.73 21.76
CA VAL A 304 28.17 0.38 22.07
C VAL A 304 28.07 1.41 20.95
N ILE A 305 28.05 2.69 21.31
CA ILE A 305 28.09 3.81 20.36
C ILE A 305 29.49 4.41 20.42
N ASP A 306 30.14 4.56 19.26
CA ASP A 306 31.43 5.24 19.18
C ASP A 306 31.29 6.77 19.08
N GLU A 307 32.41 7.50 19.15
CA GLU A 307 32.43 8.96 19.07
C GLU A 307 31.88 9.52 17.75
N GLU A 308 31.87 8.71 16.69
CA GLU A 308 31.33 9.06 15.37
C GLU A 308 29.85 8.68 15.22
N SER A 309 29.17 8.28 16.31
CA SER A 309 27.79 7.81 16.30
C SER A 309 27.55 6.56 15.44
N ASN A 310 28.58 5.73 15.23
CA ASN A 310 28.39 4.38 14.73
C ASN A 310 27.96 3.47 15.88
N ILE A 311 27.18 2.44 15.57
CA ILE A 311 26.61 1.53 16.56
C ILE A 311 27.20 0.14 16.34
N LEU A 312 27.78 -0.43 17.40
CA LEU A 312 28.29 -1.79 17.44
C LEU A 312 27.36 -2.64 18.31
N ILE A 313 26.62 -3.57 17.71
CA ILE A 313 25.76 -4.52 18.44
C ILE A 313 26.58 -5.78 18.74
N HIS A 314 26.57 -6.23 19.99
CA HIS A 314 27.30 -7.42 20.41
C HIS A 314 26.73 -8.71 19.76
N PRO A 315 27.58 -9.74 19.52
CA PRO A 315 27.12 -10.99 18.92
C PRO A 315 26.05 -11.69 19.77
N LEU A 316 25.07 -12.31 19.11
CA LEU A 316 23.97 -13.02 19.77
C LEU A 316 24.18 -14.55 19.86
N TYR A 317 25.05 -15.11 19.01
CA TYR A 317 25.42 -16.54 19.01
C TYR A 317 24.23 -17.53 18.92
N GLN A 318 23.16 -17.17 18.23
CA GLN A 318 21.99 -18.00 17.96
C GLN A 318 22.10 -18.79 16.65
N GLY A 319 23.05 -18.46 15.78
CA GLY A 319 23.31 -19.18 14.54
C GLY A 319 22.25 -18.95 13.46
N LYS A 320 21.60 -17.79 13.47
CA LYS A 320 20.58 -17.41 12.48
C LYS A 320 20.81 -16.00 11.95
N GLU A 321 20.21 -15.70 10.80
CA GLU A 321 20.17 -14.33 10.29
C GLU A 321 19.17 -13.50 11.10
N HIS A 322 19.52 -12.24 11.35
CA HIS A 322 18.70 -11.28 12.06
C HIS A 322 18.41 -10.05 11.19
N THR A 323 17.34 -9.33 11.53
CA THR A 323 17.07 -8.00 10.95
C THR A 323 17.29 -6.94 12.02
N VAL A 324 18.26 -6.06 11.79
CA VAL A 324 18.49 -4.88 12.62
C VAL A 324 17.69 -3.73 12.04
N SER A 325 16.88 -3.06 12.84
CA SER A 325 16.11 -1.89 12.42
C SER A 325 16.26 -0.71 13.37
N PHE A 326 16.21 0.51 12.81
CA PHE A 326 16.45 1.75 13.55
C PHE A 326 15.83 2.95 12.83
N ILE A 327 15.71 4.07 13.53
CA ILE A 327 15.18 5.33 13.01
C ILE A 327 16.31 6.36 12.92
N PRO A 328 16.73 6.76 11.70
CA PRO A 328 17.69 7.83 11.51
C PRO A 328 17.02 9.18 11.23
N GLY A 329 17.73 10.27 11.53
CA GLY A 329 17.44 11.62 11.03
C GLY A 329 16.38 12.41 11.79
N ILE A 330 15.84 11.89 12.89
CA ILE A 330 14.89 12.62 13.74
C ILE A 330 15.63 13.20 14.94
N GLU A 331 15.88 14.50 14.88
CA GLU A 331 16.36 15.30 16.01
C GLU A 331 15.21 16.14 16.55
N LYS A 332 15.00 16.11 17.87
CA LYS A 332 13.97 16.90 18.55
C LYS A 332 14.64 17.98 19.35
N TYR A 333 14.10 19.18 19.23
CA TYR A 333 14.65 20.37 19.82
C TYR A 333 13.57 21.15 20.53
N GLU A 334 13.89 21.70 21.69
CA GLU A 334 13.05 22.72 22.30
C GLU A 334 13.30 24.04 21.56
N LEU A 335 12.21 24.71 21.15
CA LEU A 335 12.25 25.93 20.33
C LEU A 335 13.06 27.07 20.98
N HIS A 336 13.25 27.03 22.30
CA HIS A 336 14.07 27.95 23.07
C HIS A 336 15.10 27.20 23.92
N ASP A 337 15.86 26.29 23.29
CA ASP A 337 17.06 25.71 23.91
C ASP A 337 18.29 26.59 23.64
N ARG A 338 18.80 27.24 24.69
CA ARG A 338 20.03 28.06 24.62
C ARG A 338 21.30 27.23 24.78
N GLN A 339 21.20 25.99 25.25
CA GLN A 339 22.34 25.10 25.44
C GLN A 339 22.76 24.46 24.12
N ASN A 340 21.84 24.31 23.16
CA ASN A 340 22.14 23.83 21.84
C ASN A 340 22.63 24.95 20.90
N GLU A 341 23.95 25.12 20.81
CA GLU A 341 24.56 26.17 19.99
C GLU A 341 24.22 26.06 18.49
N LYS A 342 24.11 24.82 17.96
CA LYS A 342 23.78 24.56 16.56
C LYS A 342 22.38 25.07 16.24
N LEU A 343 21.39 24.72 17.06
CA LEU A 343 20.01 25.19 16.91
C LEU A 343 19.91 26.70 17.14
N HIS A 344 20.57 27.24 18.16
CA HIS A 344 20.52 28.65 18.49
C HIS A 344 21.00 29.52 17.31
N ARG A 345 22.05 29.09 16.59
CA ARG A 345 22.54 29.80 15.38
C ARG A 345 21.58 29.73 14.19
N ILE A 346 20.72 28.70 14.13
CA ILE A 346 19.66 28.59 13.11
C ILE A 346 18.52 29.57 13.44
N LEU A 347 18.18 29.70 14.73
CA LEU A 347 17.02 30.47 15.19
C LEU A 347 17.32 31.96 15.41
N PHE A 348 18.53 32.29 15.86
CA PHE A 348 18.93 33.62 16.26
C PHE A 348 20.25 34.04 15.60
N LEU A 349 20.28 35.30 15.17
CA LEU A 349 21.49 35.98 14.75
C LEU A 349 22.42 36.22 15.95
N PRO A 350 23.71 36.52 15.74
CA PRO A 350 24.66 36.83 16.82
C PRO A 350 24.22 37.99 17.73
N ASN A 351 23.37 38.88 17.24
CA ASN A 351 22.79 40.00 17.98
C ASN A 351 21.51 39.65 18.77
N GLY A 352 21.11 38.37 18.78
CA GLY A 352 19.91 37.87 19.46
C GLY A 352 18.60 38.08 18.69
N GLN A 353 18.62 38.64 17.47
CA GLN A 353 17.41 38.80 16.66
C GLN A 353 17.02 37.49 15.97
N ALA A 354 15.71 37.26 15.83
CA ALA A 354 15.15 36.12 15.10
C ALA A 354 15.59 36.10 13.63
N THR A 355 16.08 34.96 13.17
CA THR A 355 16.37 34.69 11.75
C THR A 355 15.08 34.59 10.93
N GLU A 356 15.19 34.65 9.61
CA GLU A 356 14.07 34.44 8.71
C GLU A 356 13.47 33.02 8.85
N ALA A 357 14.31 32.01 9.05
CA ALA A 357 13.89 30.64 9.32
C ALA A 357 12.99 30.57 10.56
N PHE A 358 13.41 31.20 11.66
CA PHE A 358 12.59 31.22 12.88
C PHE A 358 11.26 31.95 12.67
N ARG A 359 11.25 33.08 11.98
CA ARG A 359 10.01 33.81 11.64
C ARG A 359 9.07 32.96 10.78
N ASN A 360 9.61 32.23 9.80
CA ASN A 360 8.84 31.34 8.95
C ASN A 360 8.25 30.15 9.74
N TRP A 361 9.01 29.58 10.68
CA TRP A 361 8.51 28.54 11.58
C TRP A 361 7.39 29.05 12.48
N VAL A 362 7.58 30.22 13.10
CA VAL A 362 6.53 30.86 13.93
C VAL A 362 5.28 31.15 13.09
N LYS A 363 5.44 31.66 11.85
CA LYS A 363 4.31 31.90 10.93
C LYS A 363 3.59 30.62 10.54
N TYR A 364 4.33 29.54 10.28
CA TYR A 364 3.77 28.23 9.97
C TYR A 364 3.02 27.65 11.18
N ILE A 365 3.65 27.62 12.36
CA ILE A 365 3.03 27.17 13.62
C ILE A 365 1.75 27.98 13.86
N ARG A 366 1.77 29.30 13.69
CA ARG A 366 0.58 30.16 13.80
C ARG A 366 -0.53 29.77 12.82
N THR A 367 -0.18 29.33 11.62
CA THR A 367 -1.17 28.94 10.60
C THR A 367 -1.79 27.58 10.89
N VAL A 368 -1.02 26.65 11.46
CA VAL A 368 -1.41 25.25 11.66
C VAL A 368 -1.98 24.99 13.06
N ALA A 369 -1.49 25.68 14.08
CA ALA A 369 -1.90 25.54 15.49
C ALA A 369 -1.90 26.91 16.20
N PRO A 370 -2.98 27.71 16.09
CA PRO A 370 -3.08 29.06 16.68
C PRO A 370 -3.30 29.02 18.20
N ILE A 371 -2.47 28.27 18.94
CA ILE A 371 -2.58 28.07 20.39
C ILE A 371 -1.72 29.08 21.18
N MET A 372 -0.98 29.96 20.50
CA MET A 372 -0.05 30.89 21.16
C MET A 372 -0.82 32.00 21.88
N TRP A 373 -0.59 32.13 23.19
CA TRP A 373 -1.23 33.04 24.16
C TRP A 373 -1.25 34.55 23.83
N ASP A 374 -0.66 34.98 22.71
CA ASP A 374 -0.54 36.41 22.33
C ASP A 374 -1.45 36.82 21.14
N GLU A 375 -2.35 35.96 20.65
CA GLU A 375 -3.37 36.36 19.67
C GLU A 375 -4.79 36.08 20.19
N PHE A 376 -5.44 37.13 20.69
CA PHE A 376 -6.88 37.20 20.89
C PHE A 376 -7.50 37.94 19.70
N ARG A 377 -8.33 37.25 18.91
CA ARG A 377 -9.14 37.89 17.87
C ARG A 377 -10.48 38.27 18.48
N TRP A 378 -10.70 39.58 18.63
CA TRP A 378 -12.03 40.12 18.97
C TRP A 378 -13.05 39.61 17.93
N ASP A 379 -14.23 39.20 18.40
CA ASP A 379 -15.34 38.57 17.65
C ASP A 379 -15.15 37.13 17.13
N GLU A 380 -13.99 36.48 17.33
CA GLU A 380 -13.80 35.06 17.00
C GLU A 380 -13.73 34.23 18.29
N GLY A 381 -14.89 34.01 18.92
CA GLY A 381 -15.04 33.24 20.17
C GLY A 381 -14.89 31.73 20.00
N PHE A 382 -13.77 31.25 19.45
CA PHE A 382 -13.47 29.82 19.37
C PHE A 382 -12.36 29.45 20.35
N TRP A 383 -12.74 28.90 21.50
CA TRP A 383 -11.86 28.04 22.29
C TRP A 383 -11.96 26.61 21.72
N ASP A 384 -11.55 26.43 20.46
CA ASP A 384 -11.43 25.10 19.85
C ASP A 384 -10.06 25.00 19.18
N THR A 385 -9.13 24.34 19.87
CA THR A 385 -7.70 24.46 19.62
C THR A 385 -7.14 23.54 18.53
N ILE A 386 -7.92 22.71 17.83
CA ILE A 386 -7.31 21.65 17.01
C ILE A 386 -7.86 21.45 15.57
N ASP A 387 -8.98 22.05 15.14
CA ASP A 387 -9.38 21.90 13.71
C ASP A 387 -10.30 23.01 13.18
N LYS A 388 -10.09 23.41 11.92
CA LYS A 388 -11.02 24.27 11.14
C LYS A 388 -12.37 23.59 10.87
N ASN A 389 -12.46 22.28 11.05
CA ASN A 389 -13.67 21.48 10.78
C ASN A 389 -14.54 21.18 12.01
N LEU A 390 -14.32 21.80 13.18
CA LEU A 390 -15.13 21.60 14.40
C LEU A 390 -15.22 20.12 14.84
N THR A 391 -14.14 19.36 14.68
CA THR A 391 -14.08 17.93 15.04
C THR A 391 -13.73 17.70 16.53
N GLY A 392 -13.52 18.78 17.29
CA GLY A 392 -13.28 18.76 18.72
C GLY A 392 -14.47 18.19 19.50
N VAL A 393 -14.20 17.24 20.40
CA VAL A 393 -15.19 16.57 21.25
C VAL A 393 -15.79 17.58 22.24
N GLY A 394 -16.87 18.24 21.82
CA GLY A 394 -17.75 19.04 22.67
C GLY A 394 -17.21 20.42 23.03
N TYR A 395 -18.02 21.44 22.79
CA TYR A 395 -17.85 22.77 23.35
C TYR A 395 -19.03 23.09 24.29
N LEU A 396 -18.77 23.83 25.36
CA LEU A 396 -19.81 24.55 26.08
C LEU A 396 -20.01 25.87 25.33
N PRO A 397 -21.19 26.16 24.75
CA PRO A 397 -21.46 27.45 24.16
C PRO A 397 -21.33 28.53 25.23
N ASN A 398 -20.26 29.31 25.13
CA ASN A 398 -20.14 30.54 25.88
C ASN A 398 -20.97 31.59 25.13
N MET A 399 -22.23 31.79 25.57
CA MET A 399 -23.00 32.97 25.20
C MET A 399 -22.36 34.20 25.86
N TRP A 400 -21.60 34.98 25.10
CA TRP A 400 -21.17 36.31 25.50
C TRP A 400 -21.86 37.31 24.58
N ASP A 401 -22.60 38.22 25.22
CA ASP A 401 -23.36 39.36 24.72
C ASP A 401 -24.03 39.25 23.33
N SER A 402 -25.36 39.35 23.36
CA SER A 402 -26.23 39.51 22.19
C SER A 402 -25.66 40.49 21.17
N ASP A 403 -25.73 40.11 19.90
CA ASP A 403 -25.32 40.87 18.73
C ASP A 403 -25.68 42.37 18.85
N ILE A 404 -24.65 43.22 18.87
CA ILE A 404 -24.81 44.67 19.03
C ILE A 404 -25.51 45.31 17.83
N GLU A 405 -25.54 44.63 16.66
CA GLU A 405 -26.31 45.10 15.50
C GLU A 405 -27.81 45.13 15.80
N VAL A 406 -28.31 44.20 16.63
CA VAL A 406 -29.73 44.18 17.07
C VAL A 406 -30.05 45.41 17.94
N TRP A 407 -29.04 45.99 18.59
CA TRP A 407 -29.16 47.17 19.43
C TRP A 407 -28.85 48.48 18.69
N ARG A 408 -28.38 48.42 17.44
CA ARG A 408 -27.94 49.59 16.67
C ARG A 408 -29.07 50.58 16.40
N ASP A 409 -30.28 50.05 16.22
CA ASP A 409 -31.50 50.83 16.04
C ASP A 409 -32.36 50.91 17.33
N TYR A 410 -31.85 50.38 18.44
CA TYR A 410 -32.56 50.39 19.71
C TYR A 410 -32.58 51.81 20.28
N THR A 411 -33.71 52.48 20.10
CA THR A 411 -34.01 53.74 20.76
C THR A 411 -34.67 53.43 22.10
N PHE A 412 -33.99 53.80 23.19
CA PHE A 412 -34.59 53.73 24.52
C PHE A 412 -35.70 54.79 24.57
N ASP A 413 -36.97 54.37 24.58
CA ASP A 413 -38.10 55.25 24.85
C ASP A 413 -38.32 55.33 26.37
N PRO A 414 -37.86 56.41 27.04
CA PRO A 414 -38.00 56.56 28.48
C PRO A 414 -39.45 56.77 28.92
N LYS A 415 -40.45 56.80 28.02
CA LYS A 415 -41.87 57.00 28.35
C LYS A 415 -42.76 55.79 28.09
N ARG A 416 -42.20 54.63 27.75
CA ARG A 416 -42.97 53.39 27.46
C ARG A 416 -43.87 52.93 28.63
N TRP A 417 -43.65 53.42 29.85
CA TRP A 417 -44.44 53.13 31.04
C TRP A 417 -45.63 54.08 31.24
N GLU A 418 -45.76 55.15 30.45
CA GLU A 418 -46.82 56.17 30.59
C GLU A 418 -47.92 56.09 29.52
N SER A 419 -47.76 55.28 28.47
CA SER A 419 -48.76 55.16 27.40
C SER A 419 -49.31 53.72 27.24
N GLU A 420 -50.48 53.54 27.83
CA GLU A 420 -51.60 52.69 27.39
C GLU A 420 -51.48 51.15 27.45
N LYS A 421 -52.23 50.60 28.42
CA LYS A 421 -52.86 49.27 28.48
C LYS A 421 -51.95 48.05 28.23
N ILE A 422 -51.20 47.68 29.27
CA ILE A 422 -50.84 46.27 29.51
C ILE A 422 -51.33 45.90 30.90
N TRP A 423 -52.65 45.73 31.02
CA TRP A 423 -53.37 44.78 31.88
C TRP A 423 -54.75 44.57 31.29
#